data_AF-A0A2D9SYZ4-F1
#
_entry.id   AF-A0A2D9SYZ4-F1
#
_cell.length_a   1.000
_cell.length_b   1.000
_cell.length_c   1.000
_cell.angle_alpha   90.00
_cell.angle_beta   90.00
_cell.angle_gamma   90.00
#
_symmetry.space_group_name_H-M   'P 1'
#
loop_
_entity.id
_entity.type
_entity.pdbx_description
1 polymer ?
#
loop_
_entity_poly.entity_id
_entity_poly.type
_entity_poly.pdbx_seq_one_letter_code
_entity_poly.pdbx_strand_id
1 'polypeptide(L)'
;MKKLVLAVSLIVGLVGCGDDDTGPVDRMPGADGGTATDGGSDPVDSGTSGLDPSRTIASLDMDEAALVCEDFIEAQGGPGTTADCGDGFELTVQTVSECAASIEAATCTNTLAEITACEEAIAGDACLVFSESACAFLADCVFGG
;
A
#
# COMPACT_ATOMS: atom_id res chain seq x y z
N MET A 1 -16.62 21.43 -20.70
CA MET A 1 -15.91 21.32 -19.42
C MET A 1 -15.36 19.90 -19.37
N LYS A 2 -14.04 19.73 -19.47
CA LYS A 2 -13.39 18.43 -19.71
C LYS A 2 -13.04 17.84 -18.35
N LYS A 3 -13.79 16.81 -17.93
CA LYS A 3 -13.50 16.01 -16.75
C LYS A 3 -12.19 15.27 -17.02
N LEU A 4 -11.11 15.72 -16.40
CA LEU A 4 -9.83 15.03 -16.47
C LEU A 4 -9.86 14.04 -15.30
N VAL A 5 -10.50 12.90 -15.53
CA VAL A 5 -10.38 11.74 -14.65
C VAL A 5 -8.94 11.28 -14.79
N LEU A 6 -8.04 11.88 -14.03
CA LEU A 6 -6.78 11.26 -13.65
C LEU A 6 -7.17 10.13 -12.71
N ALA A 7 -7.78 9.09 -13.27
CA ALA A 7 -7.53 7.79 -12.75
C ALA A 7 -6.01 7.71 -12.80
N VAL A 8 -5.37 7.71 -11.63
CA VAL A 8 -4.14 6.97 -11.46
C VAL A 8 -4.53 5.52 -11.69
N SER A 9 -4.86 5.22 -12.94
CA SER A 9 -4.84 3.92 -13.55
C SER A 9 -3.36 3.62 -13.63
N LEU A 10 -2.80 3.29 -12.47
CA LEU A 10 -1.76 2.29 -12.42
C LEU A 10 -2.21 1.20 -13.38
N ILE A 11 -1.42 1.03 -14.44
CA ILE A 11 -1.78 0.26 -15.61
C ILE A 11 -1.96 -1.19 -15.15
N VAL A 12 -3.17 -1.56 -14.76
CA VAL A 12 -3.67 -2.91 -14.96
C VAL A 12 -4.45 -2.86 -16.27
N GLY A 13 -3.67 -2.93 -17.35
CA GLY A 13 -4.20 -3.55 -18.55
C GLY A 13 -4.64 -4.95 -18.16
N LEU A 14 -5.96 -5.18 -18.17
CA LEU A 14 -6.61 -6.44 -18.55
C LEU A 14 -5.68 -7.68 -18.54
N VAL A 15 -5.46 -8.27 -17.37
CA VAL A 15 -5.27 -9.72 -17.28
C VAL A 15 -6.23 -10.18 -16.19
N GLY A 16 -7.35 -10.75 -16.63
CA GLY A 16 -8.22 -11.47 -15.73
C GLY A 16 -7.44 -12.62 -15.09
N CYS A 17 -7.16 -12.51 -13.80
CA CYS A 17 -7.14 -13.70 -12.96
C CYS A 17 -8.61 -14.03 -12.71
N GLY A 18 -9.13 -14.93 -13.53
CA GLY A 18 -10.44 -15.51 -13.34
C GLY A 18 -10.51 -16.22 -11.99
N ASP A 19 -11.72 -16.17 -11.45
CA ASP A 19 -12.30 -16.95 -10.37
C ASP A 19 -11.56 -18.27 -10.04
N ASP A 20 -10.83 -18.31 -8.93
CA ASP A 20 -10.51 -19.56 -8.23
C ASP A 20 -11.52 -19.75 -7.09
N ASP A 21 -12.50 -20.59 -7.39
CA ASP A 21 -13.39 -21.35 -6.51
C ASP A 21 -13.22 -21.15 -4.99
N THR A 22 -14.13 -20.38 -4.39
CA THR A 22 -14.49 -20.53 -2.98
C THR A 22 -15.08 -21.92 -2.73
N GLY A 23 -14.23 -22.90 -2.46
CA GLY A 23 -14.61 -24.14 -1.78
C GLY A 23 -14.96 -23.86 -0.31
N PRO A 24 -15.91 -24.58 0.30
CA PRO A 24 -16.24 -24.42 1.72
C PRO A 24 -15.07 -24.90 2.58
N VAL A 25 -14.42 -23.99 3.31
CA VAL A 25 -13.47 -24.35 4.36
C VAL A 25 -14.24 -24.91 5.56
N ASP A 26 -14.22 -26.24 5.68
CA ASP A 26 -14.65 -26.95 6.87
C ASP A 26 -13.85 -26.48 8.09
N ARG A 27 -14.57 -25.85 9.03
CA ARG A 27 -14.12 -25.51 10.38
C ARG A 27 -13.67 -26.78 11.10
N MET A 28 -12.37 -26.94 11.34
CA MET A 28 -11.86 -27.86 12.37
C MET A 28 -11.65 -27.11 13.69
N PRO A 29 -12.28 -27.54 14.80
CA PRO A 29 -11.94 -27.07 16.14
C PRO A 29 -10.97 -28.02 16.84
N GLY A 30 -9.88 -27.47 17.39
CA GLY A 30 -8.92 -28.15 18.27
C GLY A 30 -7.48 -27.81 17.89
N ALA A 31 -6.51 -27.66 18.78
CA ALA A 31 -6.46 -27.79 20.22
C ALA A 31 -5.14 -27.12 20.68
N ASP A 32 -5.22 -26.42 21.81
CA ASP A 32 -4.25 -26.26 22.91
C ASP A 32 -2.72 -26.44 22.69
N GLY A 33 -1.96 -25.46 23.21
CA GLY A 33 -0.54 -25.58 23.61
C GLY A 33 0.39 -24.76 22.71
N GLY A 34 1.05 -23.68 23.12
CA GLY A 34 1.60 -23.33 24.41
C GLY A 34 3.13 -23.26 24.28
N THR A 35 3.71 -22.07 24.22
CA THR A 35 5.07 -21.77 24.71
C THR A 35 5.25 -20.27 24.81
N ALA A 36 5.48 -19.82 26.05
CA ALA A 36 6.01 -18.49 26.34
C ALA A 36 7.45 -18.38 25.84
N THR A 37 7.78 -17.25 25.21
CA THR A 37 9.16 -16.75 25.12
C THR A 37 9.20 -15.36 25.72
N ASP A 38 9.95 -15.27 26.81
CA ASP A 38 10.42 -14.09 27.51
C ASP A 38 11.04 -13.02 26.59
N GLY A 39 10.75 -11.76 26.91
CA GLY A 39 11.81 -10.76 27.14
C GLY A 39 12.40 -10.05 25.93
N GLY A 40 11.79 -8.92 25.55
CA GLY A 40 12.38 -7.95 24.64
C GLY A 40 11.39 -6.83 24.31
N SER A 41 11.12 -5.94 25.28
CA SER A 41 10.43 -4.68 25.00
C SER A 41 11.43 -3.69 24.40
N ASP A 42 11.88 -3.97 23.19
CA ASP A 42 12.35 -2.91 22.31
C ASP A 42 11.08 -2.13 21.89
N PRO A 43 11.07 -0.79 21.92
CA PRO A 43 10.01 -0.05 21.27
C PRO A 43 10.09 -0.40 19.79
N VAL A 44 9.26 -1.35 19.35
CA VAL A 44 8.99 -1.55 17.93
C VAL A 44 8.32 -0.27 17.47
N ASP A 45 9.19 0.56 16.90
CA ASP A 45 8.88 1.79 16.22
C ASP A 45 7.65 1.54 15.35
N SER A 46 6.56 2.25 15.65
CA SER A 46 5.20 1.89 15.23
C SER A 46 4.89 2.31 13.80
N GLY A 47 5.90 2.35 12.93
CA GLY A 47 5.81 2.70 11.52
C GLY A 47 6.44 1.61 10.66
N THR A 48 5.70 1.16 9.65
CA THR A 48 6.06 0.14 8.66
C THR A 48 6.24 -1.28 9.18
N SER A 49 5.15 -1.95 9.53
CA SER A 49 5.00 -3.42 9.46
C SER A 49 6.13 -4.32 10.06
N GLY A 50 7.03 -3.77 10.88
CA GLY A 50 8.26 -4.45 11.31
C GLY A 50 9.34 -4.63 10.24
N LEU A 51 9.23 -3.96 9.09
CA LEU A 51 10.20 -4.03 7.99
C LEU A 51 11.35 -3.04 8.19
N ASP A 52 12.52 -3.36 7.62
CA ASP A 52 13.69 -2.48 7.72
C ASP A 52 13.51 -1.23 6.83
N PRO A 53 13.52 -0.01 7.39
CA PRO A 53 13.19 1.21 6.66
C PRO A 53 14.22 1.56 5.57
N SER A 54 15.40 0.95 5.59
CA SER A 54 16.44 1.15 4.56
C SER A 54 16.28 0.23 3.35
N ARG A 55 15.36 -0.74 3.39
CA ARG A 55 15.05 -1.59 2.23
C ARG A 55 14.34 -0.79 1.15
N THR A 56 14.63 -1.15 -0.09
CA THR A 56 13.98 -0.57 -1.25
C THR A 56 12.68 -1.30 -1.56
N ILE A 57 11.72 -0.58 -2.14
CA ILE A 57 10.42 -1.13 -2.57
C ILE A 57 10.62 -2.33 -3.52
N ALA A 58 11.54 -2.19 -4.47
CA ALA A 58 11.87 -3.26 -5.42
C ALA A 58 12.53 -4.50 -4.78
N SER A 59 12.95 -4.42 -3.52
CA SER A 59 13.53 -5.56 -2.79
C SER A 59 12.50 -6.35 -2.00
N LEU A 60 11.28 -5.84 -1.86
CA LEU A 60 10.22 -6.49 -1.08
C LEU A 60 9.67 -7.69 -1.84
N ASP A 61 9.43 -8.79 -1.13
CA ASP A 61 8.61 -9.87 -1.68
C ASP A 61 7.12 -9.52 -1.61
N MET A 62 6.28 -10.38 -2.20
CA MET A 62 4.85 -10.11 -2.37
C MET A 62 4.11 -10.01 -1.03
N ASP A 63 4.55 -10.76 -0.01
CA ASP A 63 3.96 -10.70 1.33
C ASP A 63 4.38 -9.42 2.05
N GLU A 64 5.66 -9.04 1.96
CA GLU A 64 6.17 -7.76 2.49
C GLU A 64 5.51 -6.54 1.81
N ALA A 65 5.34 -6.59 0.49
CA ALA A 65 4.67 -5.55 -0.28
C ALA A 65 3.20 -5.41 0.12
N ALA A 66 2.50 -6.52 0.37
CA ALA A 66 1.12 -6.50 0.84
C ALA A 66 0.98 -5.81 2.20
N LEU A 67 1.90 -6.05 3.14
CA LEU A 67 1.92 -5.40 4.45
C LEU A 67 2.09 -3.88 4.34
N VAL A 68 3.06 -3.42 3.54
CA VAL A 68 3.28 -1.99 3.30
C VAL A 68 2.06 -1.36 2.63
N CYS A 69 1.45 -2.06 1.66
CA CYS A 69 0.26 -1.59 1.00
C CYS A 69 -0.95 -1.51 1.93
N GLU A 70 -1.09 -2.43 2.87
CA GLU A 70 -2.15 -2.40 3.88
C GLU A 70 -2.05 -1.14 4.75
N ASP A 71 -0.85 -0.85 5.28
CA ASP A 71 -0.56 0.36 6.06
C ASP A 71 -0.85 1.63 5.23
N PHE A 72 -0.37 1.70 3.99
CA PHE A 72 -0.53 2.86 3.11
C PHE A 72 -2.00 3.10 2.70
N ILE A 73 -2.75 2.03 2.44
CA ILE A 73 -4.17 2.11 2.07
C ILE A 73 -5.02 2.48 3.28
N GLU A 74 -4.74 1.92 4.46
CA GLU A 74 -5.41 2.30 5.68
C GLU A 74 -5.19 3.79 5.99
N ALA A 75 -3.95 4.27 5.84
CA ALA A 75 -3.62 5.68 6.00
C ALA A 75 -4.48 6.56 5.08
N GLN A 76 -4.65 6.20 3.81
CA GLN A 76 -5.46 6.96 2.84
C GLN A 76 -6.99 6.88 3.06
N GLY A 77 -7.47 6.22 4.11
CA GLY A 77 -8.90 6.08 4.40
C GLY A 77 -9.53 4.78 3.93
N GLY A 78 -8.71 3.78 3.57
CA GLY A 78 -9.13 2.41 3.30
C GLY A 78 -9.37 2.10 1.81
N PRO A 79 -9.48 0.80 1.47
CA PRO A 79 -9.54 0.34 0.09
C PRO A 79 -10.86 0.72 -0.58
N GLY A 80 -10.77 1.23 -1.82
CA GLY A 80 -11.94 1.64 -2.61
C GLY A 80 -12.59 2.95 -2.17
N THR A 81 -12.03 3.63 -1.16
CA THR A 81 -12.49 4.94 -0.73
C THR A 81 -12.19 5.97 -1.82
N THR A 82 -13.20 6.76 -2.19
CA THR A 82 -13.03 7.90 -3.10
C THR A 82 -13.00 9.19 -2.30
N ALA A 83 -11.93 9.97 -2.44
CA ALA A 83 -11.77 11.30 -1.89
C ALA A 83 -11.91 12.36 -2.99
N ASP A 84 -12.72 13.39 -2.75
CA ASP A 84 -12.79 14.58 -3.61
C ASP A 84 -11.70 15.56 -3.18
N CYS A 85 -10.73 15.80 -4.06
CA CYS A 85 -9.58 16.66 -3.79
C CYS A 85 -9.76 18.10 -4.29
N GLY A 86 -11.00 18.48 -4.64
CA GLY A 86 -11.29 19.77 -5.24
C GLY A 86 -11.06 19.83 -6.76
N ASP A 87 -11.50 20.93 -7.36
CA ASP A 87 -11.38 21.22 -8.81
C ASP A 87 -11.94 20.12 -9.75
N GLY A 88 -12.82 19.26 -9.23
CA GLY A 88 -13.38 18.12 -9.95
C GLY A 88 -12.40 16.95 -10.12
N PHE A 89 -11.36 16.87 -9.28
CA PHE A 89 -10.45 15.75 -9.15
C PHE A 89 -10.93 14.83 -8.04
N GLU A 90 -11.16 13.57 -8.39
CA GLU A 90 -11.52 12.51 -7.46
C GLU A 90 -10.39 11.49 -7.46
N LEU A 91 -9.93 11.11 -6.28
CA LEU A 91 -8.94 10.07 -6.07
C LEU A 91 -9.61 8.85 -5.46
N THR A 92 -9.41 7.68 -6.08
CA THR A 92 -9.86 6.41 -5.51
C THR A 92 -8.66 5.65 -4.99
N VAL A 93 -8.70 5.30 -3.71
CA VAL A 93 -7.71 4.45 -3.05
C VAL A 93 -7.84 3.03 -3.58
N GLN A 94 -6.74 2.43 -4.01
CA GLN A 94 -6.71 1.09 -4.57
C GLN A 94 -6.84 0.01 -3.49
N THR A 95 -7.08 -1.23 -3.90
CA THR A 95 -7.02 -2.40 -3.01
C THR A 95 -5.58 -2.81 -2.71
N VAL A 96 -5.37 -3.57 -1.62
CA VAL A 96 -4.04 -4.08 -1.24
C VAL A 96 -3.41 -4.90 -2.36
N SER A 97 -4.20 -5.73 -3.03
CA SER A 97 -3.75 -6.53 -4.18
C SER A 97 -3.29 -5.68 -5.37
N GLU A 98 -4.00 -4.59 -5.66
CA GLU A 98 -3.62 -3.68 -6.75
C GLU A 98 -2.35 -2.90 -6.38
N CYS A 99 -2.22 -2.47 -5.14
CA CYS A 99 -1.01 -1.82 -4.64
C CYS A 99 0.19 -2.77 -4.68
N ALA A 100 0.06 -4.02 -4.22
CA ALA A 100 1.15 -4.99 -4.22
C ALA A 100 1.60 -5.33 -5.66
N ALA A 101 0.66 -5.51 -6.59
CA ALA A 101 0.97 -5.71 -8.00
C ALA A 101 1.70 -4.49 -8.62
N SER A 102 1.34 -3.29 -8.16
CA SER A 102 1.99 -2.04 -8.59
C SER A 102 3.42 -1.94 -8.07
N ILE A 103 3.68 -2.37 -6.83
CA ILE A 103 5.03 -2.46 -6.24
C ILE A 103 5.90 -3.45 -7.01
N GLU A 104 5.38 -4.63 -7.36
CA GLU A 104 6.12 -5.60 -8.17
C GLU A 104 6.48 -5.07 -9.56
N ALA A 105 5.59 -4.27 -10.16
CA ALA A 105 5.84 -3.65 -11.45
C ALA A 105 6.73 -2.40 -11.36
N ALA A 106 6.89 -1.83 -10.16
CA ALA A 106 7.65 -0.61 -9.96
C ALA A 106 9.15 -0.90 -9.99
N THR A 107 9.87 -0.12 -10.79
CA THR A 107 11.35 -0.18 -10.90
C THR A 107 12.05 0.85 -10.03
N CYS A 108 11.30 1.55 -9.16
CA CYS A 108 11.85 2.64 -8.39
C CYS A 108 12.75 2.16 -7.24
N THR A 109 13.78 2.95 -6.96
CA THR A 109 14.82 2.65 -5.98
C THR A 109 14.56 3.24 -4.60
N ASN A 110 13.35 3.78 -4.40
CA ASN A 110 12.95 4.44 -3.16
C ASN A 110 12.88 3.44 -2.01
N THR A 111 13.15 3.94 -0.82
CA THR A 111 13.21 3.19 0.43
C THR A 111 11.87 3.19 1.16
N LEU A 112 11.67 2.21 2.03
CA LEU A 112 10.51 2.17 2.92
C LEU A 112 10.40 3.42 3.79
N ALA A 113 11.53 3.97 4.26
CA ALA A 113 11.57 5.24 4.99
C ALA A 113 10.92 6.41 4.24
N GLU A 114 11.06 6.46 2.91
CA GLU A 114 10.43 7.51 2.10
C GLU A 114 8.92 7.31 2.00
N ILE A 115 8.44 6.06 1.94
CA ILE A 115 7.01 5.76 2.01
C ILE A 115 6.43 6.19 3.35
N THR A 116 7.06 5.81 4.47
CA THR A 116 6.58 6.21 5.80
C THR A 116 6.54 7.72 5.94
N ALA A 117 7.57 8.41 5.47
CA ALA A 117 7.60 9.87 5.51
C ALA A 117 6.46 10.49 4.68
N CYS A 118 6.08 9.87 3.57
CA CYS A 118 4.91 10.26 2.79
C CYS A 118 3.60 9.98 3.55
N GLU A 119 3.44 8.80 4.16
CA GLU A 119 2.27 8.44 4.99
C GLU A 119 2.05 9.44 6.14
N GLU A 120 3.12 9.78 6.85
CA GLU A 120 3.08 10.78 7.93
C GLU A 120 2.75 12.17 7.39
N ALA A 121 3.26 12.53 6.21
CA ALA A 121 3.01 13.83 5.58
C ALA A 121 1.56 13.99 5.09
N ILE A 122 0.96 12.93 4.54
CA ILE A 122 -0.45 12.98 4.10
C ILE A 122 -1.41 13.00 5.29
N ALA A 123 -1.00 12.49 6.46
CA ALA A 123 -1.81 12.47 7.69
C ALA A 123 -3.25 11.93 7.46
N GLY A 124 -3.36 10.98 6.53
CA GLY A 124 -4.58 10.34 6.08
C GLY A 124 -5.50 11.13 5.15
N ASP A 125 -5.02 12.25 4.61
CA ASP A 125 -5.65 12.94 3.51
C ASP A 125 -5.01 12.47 2.19
N ALA A 126 -5.69 11.54 1.51
CA ALA A 126 -5.20 10.95 0.27
C ALA A 126 -5.00 12.00 -0.85
N CYS A 127 -5.62 13.17 -0.75
CA CYS A 127 -5.44 14.26 -1.70
C CYS A 127 -4.09 14.96 -1.56
N LEU A 128 -3.45 14.85 -0.39
CA LEU A 128 -2.14 15.44 -0.12
C LEU A 128 -1.00 14.68 -0.79
N VAL A 129 -1.23 13.45 -1.27
CA VAL A 129 -0.19 12.61 -1.90
C VAL A 129 0.47 13.27 -3.12
N PHE A 130 -0.22 14.18 -3.83
CA PHE A 130 0.34 14.90 -4.98
C PHE A 130 0.87 16.30 -4.64
N SER A 131 0.50 16.85 -3.49
CA SER A 131 0.95 18.18 -3.07
C SER A 131 2.14 18.12 -2.12
N GLU A 132 2.29 17.04 -1.36
CA GLU A 132 3.35 16.87 -0.39
C GLU A 132 4.66 16.48 -1.08
N SER A 133 5.71 17.25 -0.82
CA SER A 133 7.04 16.97 -1.38
C SER A 133 7.62 15.64 -0.89
N ALA A 134 7.18 15.16 0.28
CA ALA A 134 7.57 13.86 0.82
C ALA A 134 7.09 12.70 -0.07
N CYS A 135 5.98 12.89 -0.80
CA CYS A 135 5.39 11.89 -1.70
C CYS A 135 5.85 12.06 -3.16
N ALA A 136 6.74 13.01 -3.45
CA ALA A 136 7.17 13.31 -4.82
C ALA A 136 7.81 12.10 -5.53
N PHE A 137 8.39 11.18 -4.78
CA PHE A 137 8.99 9.95 -5.31
C PHE A 137 7.95 9.02 -5.97
N LEU A 138 6.67 9.10 -5.57
CA LEU A 138 5.60 8.32 -6.21
C LEU A 138 5.40 8.75 -7.66
N ALA A 139 5.56 10.04 -7.95
CA ALA A 139 5.53 10.54 -9.33
C ALA A 139 6.71 9.97 -10.14
N ASP A 140 7.88 9.77 -9.53
CA ASP A 140 9.02 9.12 -10.18
C ASP A 140 8.76 7.61 -10.39
N CYS A 141 8.19 6.90 -9.40
CA CYS A 141 7.78 5.49 -9.56
C CYS A 141 6.73 5.31 -10.68
N VAL A 142 5.82 6.27 -10.84
CA VAL A 142 4.69 6.17 -11.80
C VAL A 142 5.06 6.66 -13.19
N PHE A 143 5.87 7.73 -13.30
CA PHE A 143 6.16 8.40 -14.58
C PHE A 143 7.63 8.33 -15.02
N GLY A 144 8.54 7.89 -14.15
CA GLY A 144 10.00 7.87 -14.39
C GLY A 144 10.55 6.60 -15.05
N GLY A 145 9.67 5.68 -15.47
CA GLY A 145 10.02 4.45 -16.21
C GLY A 145 10.35 4.67 -17.68
#